data_AF-X1GJZ8-F1
#
_entry.id   AF-X1GJZ8-F1
#
_cell.length_a   1.000
_cell.length_b   1.000
_cell.length_c   1.000
_cell.angle_alpha   90.00
_cell.angle_beta   90.00
_cell.angle_gamma   90.00
#
_symmetry.space_group_name_H-M   'P 1'
#
loop_
_entity.id
_entity.type
_entity.pdbx_description
1 polymer ?
#
loop_
_entity_poly.entity_id
_entity_poly.type
_entity_poly.pdbx_seq_one_letter_code
_entity_poly.pdbx_strand_id
1 'polypeptide(L)' 'MASKITAPFIDEMYETALKRGALGGKILGAGGGGYLLLYVPFNKKQTVAKGLELLGGRMVDFNFEFEGLRTWEVK' A
#
# COMPACT_ATOMS: atom_id res chain seq x y z
N MET A 1 -14.97 3.08 18.54
CA MET A 1 -14.24 2.88 17.26
C MET A 1 -12.95 2.14 17.55
N ALA A 2 -12.53 1.19 16.71
CA ALA A 2 -11.37 0.35 16.97
C ALA A 2 -10.06 1.18 16.90
N SER A 3 -9.50 1.47 18.07
CA SER A 3 -8.32 2.35 18.25
C SER A 3 -7.00 1.79 17.70
N LYS A 4 -7.03 0.60 17.07
CA LYS A 4 -5.83 -0.11 16.59
C LYS A 4 -5.78 -0.31 15.07
N ILE A 5 -6.72 0.30 14.32
CA ILE A 5 -6.72 0.16 12.84
C ILE A 5 -5.57 0.95 12.21
N THR A 6 -5.27 2.13 12.74
CA THR A 6 -4.15 2.97 12.28
C THR A 6 -3.18 3.25 13.42
N ALA A 7 -2.00 3.76 13.06
CA ALA A 7 -0.97 4.25 13.96
C ALA A 7 -0.42 5.58 13.39
N PRO A 8 0.17 6.46 14.21
CA PRO A 8 0.63 7.78 13.76
C PRO A 8 1.54 7.73 12.53
N PHE A 9 2.40 6.71 12.45
CA PHE A 9 3.25 6.45 11.29
C PHE A 9 2.46 6.16 10.01
N ILE A 10 1.38 5.38 10.09
CA ILE A 10 0.55 5.05 8.93
C ILE A 10 -0.24 6.27 8.47
N ASP A 11 -0.73 7.07 9.41
CA ASP A 11 -1.40 8.34 9.12
C ASP A 11 -0.43 9.30 8.41
N GLU A 12 0.82 9.40 8.88
CA GLU A 12 1.86 10.22 8.23
C GLU A 12 2.16 9.76 6.80
N MET A 13 2.28 8.46 6.58
CA MET A 13 2.45 7.89 5.24
C MET A 13 1.26 8.22 4.33
N TYR A 14 0.04 8.04 4.85
CA TYR A 14 -1.19 8.31 4.09
C TYR A 14 -1.31 9.78 3.70
N GLU A 15 -1.10 10.69 4.65
CA GLU A 15 -1.12 12.14 4.41
C GLU A 15 -0.02 12.56 3.43
N THR A 16 1.17 11.97 3.53
CA THR A 16 2.27 12.22 2.59
C THR A 16 1.92 11.76 1.19
N ALA A 17 1.24 10.61 1.04
CA ALA A 17 0.76 10.13 -0.25
C ALA A 17 -0.26 11.11 -0.86
N LEU A 18 -1.25 11.56 -0.09
CA LEU A 18 -2.27 12.51 -0.54
C LEU A 18 -1.64 13.83 -1.03
N LYS A 19 -0.76 14.42 -0.22
CA LYS A 19 -0.03 15.67 -0.57
C LYS A 19 0.79 15.54 -1.85
N ARG A 20 1.23 14.34 -2.20
CA ARG A 20 2.04 14.04 -3.40
C ARG A 20 1.22 13.62 -4.60
N GLY A 21 -0.10 13.53 -4.47
CA GLY A 21 -1.03 13.31 -5.57
C GLY A 21 -1.73 11.94 -5.57
N ALA A 22 -1.65 11.16 -4.49
CA ALA A 22 -2.56 10.04 -4.32
C ALA A 22 -4.00 10.54 -4.16
N LEU A 23 -4.96 9.81 -4.71
CA LEU A 23 -6.39 10.11 -4.59
C LEU A 23 -7.01 9.51 -3.33
N GLY A 24 -6.38 8.47 -2.78
CA GLY A 24 -6.82 7.77 -1.59
C GLY A 24 -6.13 6.42 -1.46
N GLY A 25 -6.56 5.65 -0.48
CA GLY A 25 -5.98 4.35 -0.20
C GLY A 25 -6.49 3.73 1.09
N LYS A 26 -6.00 2.53 1.39
CA LYS A 26 -6.44 1.73 2.52
C LYS A 26 -5.34 0.81 3.02
N ILE A 27 -5.28 0.63 4.34
CA ILE A 27 -4.49 -0.44 4.95
C ILE A 27 -5.15 -1.78 4.61
N LEU A 28 -4.35 -2.74 4.18
CA LEU A 28 -4.82 -4.10 3.88
C LEU A 28 -4.71 -4.98 5.13
N GLY A 29 -5.72 -5.83 5.35
CA GLY A 29 -5.79 -6.74 6.50
C GLY A 29 -6.49 -6.15 7.73
N ALA A 30 -6.09 -6.59 8.92
CA ALA A 30 -6.71 -6.19 10.19
C ALA A 30 -6.42 -4.73 10.61
N GLY A 31 -5.39 -4.10 10.03
CA GLY A 31 -4.91 -2.78 10.43
C GLY A 31 -3.66 -2.83 11.32
N GLY A 32 -3.16 -1.65 11.69
CA GLY A 32 -2.01 -1.48 12.59
C GLY A 32 -0.63 -1.68 11.95
N GLY A 33 -0.57 -2.03 10.66
CA GLY A 33 0.67 -2.21 9.91
C GLY A 33 0.46 -2.96 8.60
N GLY A 34 1.55 -3.48 8.03
CA GLY A 34 1.52 -4.28 6.80
C GLY A 34 1.52 -3.40 5.54
N TYR A 35 0.56 -3.65 4.65
CA TYR A 35 0.50 -3.00 3.33
C TYR A 35 -0.48 -1.84 3.32
N LEU A 36 -0.02 -0.68 2.81
CA LEU A 36 -0.87 0.45 2.46
C LEU A 36 -1.08 0.46 0.94
N LEU A 37 -2.30 0.14 0.50
CA LEU A 37 -2.68 0.21 -0.91
C LEU A 37 -3.12 1.64 -1.24
N LEU A 38 -2.54 2.24 -2.28
CA LEU A 38 -2.83 3.60 -2.71
C LEU A 38 -3.33 3.62 -4.15
N TYR A 39 -4.34 4.45 -4.41
CA TYR A 39 -4.81 4.77 -5.75
C TYR A 39 -4.19 6.09 -6.18
N VAL A 40 -3.37 6.05 -7.24
CA VAL A 40 -2.52 7.18 -7.66
C VAL A 40 -2.59 7.36 -9.17
N PRO A 41 -2.80 8.58 -9.69
CA PRO A 41 -2.66 8.87 -11.11
C PRO A 41 -1.26 8.47 -11.61
N PHE A 42 -1.19 7.90 -12.81
CA PHE A 42 0.06 7.31 -13.34
C PHE A 42 1.23 8.31 -13.34
N ASN A 43 0.98 9.56 -13.74
CA ASN A 43 1.97 10.64 -13.76
C ASN A 43 2.44 11.11 -12.38
N LYS A 44 1.78 10.68 -11.29
CA LYS A 44 2.15 10.99 -9.90
C LYS A 44 2.77 9.81 -9.16
N LYS A 45 2.72 8.59 -9.72
CA LYS A 45 3.20 7.34 -9.08
C LYS A 45 4.61 7.49 -8.51
N GLN A 46 5.54 8.02 -9.30
CA GLN A 46 6.95 8.18 -8.90
C GLN A 46 7.12 9.21 -7.77
N THR A 47 6.37 10.31 -7.80
CA THR A 47 6.43 11.36 -6.78
C THR A 47 5.90 10.87 -5.44
N VAL A 48 4.81 10.08 -5.47
CA VAL A 48 4.24 9.43 -4.28
C VAL A 48 5.20 8.38 -3.74
N ALA A 49 5.69 7.46 -4.59
CA ALA A 49 6.62 6.40 -4.19
C ALA A 49 7.85 6.94 -3.46
N LYS A 50 8.55 7.92 -4.06
CA LYS A 50 9.71 8.57 -3.43
C LYS A 50 9.39 9.18 -2.06
N GLY A 51 8.20 9.76 -1.91
CA GLY A 51 7.76 10.31 -0.63
C GLY A 51 7.60 9.27 0.47
N LEU A 52 7.07 8.10 0.11
CA LEU A 52 6.86 7.00 1.05
C LEU A 52 8.15 6.26 1.38
N GLU A 53 9.06 6.12 0.41
CA GLU A 53 10.39 5.55 0.62
C GLU A 53 11.22 6.37 1.61
N LEU A 54 11.14 7.70 1.55
CA LEU A 54 11.79 8.60 2.52
C LEU A 54 11.26 8.43 3.95
N LEU A 55 10.02 7.96 4.10
CA LEU A 55 9.42 7.61 5.39
C LEU A 55 9.70 6.16 5.79
N GLY A 56 10.57 5.44 5.07
CA GLY A 56 10.91 4.04 5.35
C GLY A 56 9.95 3.02 4.75
N GLY A 57 9.01 3.45 3.92
CA GLY A 57 8.15 2.56 3.13
C GLY A 57 8.95 1.77 2.09
N ARG A 58 8.45 0.59 1.76
CA ARG A 58 8.98 -0.22 0.64
C ARG A 58 7.90 -0.36 -0.42
N MET A 59 8.21 0.06 -1.63
CA MET A 59 7.34 -0.20 -2.77
C MET A 59 7.36 -1.69 -3.10
N VAL A 60 6.17 -2.25 -3.28
CA VAL A 60 6.00 -3.65 -3.67
C VAL A 60 5.27 -3.68 -5.00
N ASP A 61 5.81 -4.45 -5.94
CA ASP A 61 5.14 -4.69 -7.21
C ASP A 61 3.84 -5.44 -6.95
N PHE A 62 2.78 -4.94 -7.58
CA PHE A 62 1.43 -5.41 -7.36
C PHE A 62 0.79 -5.72 -8.70
N ASN A 63 0.23 -6.93 -8.80
CA ASN A 63 -0.66 -7.36 -9.86
C ASN A 63 -1.77 -8.21 -9.25
N PHE A 64 -2.93 -8.24 -9.90
CA PHE A 64 -3.97 -9.20 -9.54
C PHE A 64 -3.59 -10.58 -10.04
N GLU A 65 -3.72 -11.58 -9.16
CA GLU A 65 -3.69 -12.98 -9.54
C GLU A 65 -5.15 -13.46 -9.62
N PHE A 66 -5.50 -14.06 -10.76
CA PHE A 66 -6.85 -14.54 -11.05
C PHE A 66 -7.00 -16.03 -10.77
N GLU A 67 -5.89 -16.73 -10.56
CA GLU A 67 -5.86 -18.16 -10.34
C GLU A 67 -5.50 -18.48 -8.89
N GLY A 68 -6.32 -19.35 -8.27
CA GLY A 68 -6.11 -19.76 -6.88
C GLY A 68 -5.03 -20.84 -6.72
N LEU A 69 -5.17 -21.66 -5.68
CA LEU A 69 -4.29 -22.79 -5.45
C LEU A 69 -4.29 -23.76 -6.64
N ARG A 70 -3.09 -24.11 -7.12
CA ARG A 70 -2.87 -25.17 -8.10
C ARG A 70 -1.92 -26.22 -7.56
N THR A 71 -2.16 -27.47 -7.92
CA THR A 71 -1.28 -28.60 -7.64
C THR A 71 -0.87 -29.27 -8.94
N TRP A 72 0.33 -29.88 -8.96
CA TRP A 72 0.80 -30.70 -10.09
C TRP A 72 1.60 -31.87 -9.56
N GLU A 73 1.64 -32.95 -10.35
CA GLU A 73 2.46 -34.13 -10.11
C GLU A 73 3.49 -34.24 -11.24
N VAL A 74 4.73 -34.55 -10.88
CA VAL A 74 5.82 -34.80 -11.83
C VAL A 74 6.09 -36.30 -11.82
N LYS A 75 6.07 -36.92 -13.00
CA LYS A 75 6.45 -38.34 -13.17
C LYS A 75 7.96 -38.52 -13.19
#